data_AF-A0A451BSG7-F1
#
_entry.id   AF-A0A451BSG7-F1
#
_cell.length_a   1.000
_cell.length_b   1.000
_cell.length_c   1.000
_cell.angle_alpha   90.00
_cell.angle_beta   90.00
_cell.angle_gamma   90.00
#
_symmetry.space_group_name_H-M   'P 1'
#
loop_
_entity.id
_entity.type
_entity.pdbx_description
1 polymer ?
#
loop_
_entity_poly.entity_id
_entity_poly.type
_entity_poly.pdbx_seq_one_letter_code
_entity_poly.pdbx_strand_id
1 'polypeptide(L)' 'MKDDPIVEEIRAYRSAHAARHGNDIDKIFAAIKESEKKYGGRLVNRDHHSPMRSCLRGNGT' A
#
# COMPACT_ATOMS: atom_id res chain seq x y z
N MET A 1 -27.25 -5.88 8.81
CA MET A 1 -26.00 -5.38 9.40
C MET A 1 -25.60 -4.09 8.71
N LYS A 2 -26.27 -2.97 9.01
CA LYS A 2 -25.97 -1.65 8.45
C LYS A 2 -25.37 -0.67 9.47
N ASP A 3 -25.28 -1.08 10.74
CA ASP A 3 -24.95 -0.18 11.85
C ASP A 3 -23.86 -0.79 12.75
N ASP A 4 -22.90 -1.50 12.15
CA ASP A 4 -21.74 -1.95 12.90
C ASP A 4 -20.80 -0.74 13.08
N PRO A 5 -20.51 -0.33 14.33
CA PRO A 5 -19.67 0.84 14.59
C PRO A 5 -18.27 0.74 13.96
N ILE A 6 -17.73 -0.48 13.79
CA ILE A 6 -16.44 -0.72 13.15
C ILE A 6 -16.52 -0.44 11.65
N VAL A 7 -17.64 -0.81 11.02
CA VAL A 7 -17.84 -0.62 9.57
C VAL A 7 -17.97 0.87 9.24
N GLU A 8 -18.66 1.64 10.08
CA GLU A 8 -18.81 3.09 9.89
C GLU A 8 -17.48 3.83 10.07
N GLU A 9 -16.63 3.41 11.01
CA GLU A 9 -15.27 3.97 11.16
C GLU A 9 -14.42 3.72 9.90
N ILE A 10 -14.43 2.49 9.39
CA ILE A 10 -13.69 2.14 8.16
C ILE A 10 -14.21 2.95 6.97
N ARG A 11 -15.54 3.12 6.85
CA ARG A 11 -16.15 3.93 5.79
C ARG A 11 -15.75 5.40 5.89
N ALA A 12 -15.76 5.97 7.09
CA ALA A 12 -15.34 7.34 7.32
C ALA A 12 -13.88 7.55 6.93
N TYR A 13 -12.99 6.65 7.35
CA TYR A 13 -11.56 6.72 7.02
C TYR A 13 -11.30 6.63 5.51
N ARG A 14 -11.96 5.67 4.83
CA ARG A 14 -11.85 5.50 3.38
C ARG A 14 -12.36 6.73 2.63
N SER A 15 -13.49 7.27 3.05
CA SER A 15 -14.10 8.45 2.42
C SER A 15 -13.21 9.68 2.60
N ALA A 16 -12.66 9.89 3.81
CA ALA A 16 -11.73 10.98 4.09
C ALA A 16 -10.43 10.86 3.27
N HIS A 17 -9.90 9.66 3.09
CA HIS A 17 -8.71 9.43 2.26
C HIS A 17 -9.00 9.69 0.77
N ALA A 18 -10.12 9.18 0.25
CA ALA A 18 -10.51 9.39 -1.14
C ALA A 18 -10.78 10.88 -1.44
N ALA A 19 -11.40 11.61 -0.50
CA ALA A 19 -11.65 13.04 -0.61
C ALA A 19 -10.36 13.86 -0.75
N ARG A 20 -9.25 13.47 -0.12
CA ARG A 20 -7.94 14.12 -0.30
C ARG A 20 -7.43 14.07 -1.73
N HIS A 21 -7.88 13.07 -2.49
CA HIS A 21 -7.55 12.88 -3.90
C HIS A 21 -8.72 13.26 -4.82
N GLY A 22 -9.77 13.91 -4.31
CA GLY A 22 -10.94 14.30 -5.09
C GLY A 22 -11.81 13.14 -5.57
N ASN A 23 -11.76 11.99 -4.86
CA ASN A 23 -12.39 10.73 -5.27
C ASN A 23 -11.94 10.24 -6.66
N ASP A 24 -10.77 10.69 -7.11
CA ASP A 24 -10.18 10.34 -8.40
C ASP A 24 -9.28 9.11 -8.22
N ILE A 25 -9.71 7.98 -8.80
CA ILE A 25 -9.03 6.68 -8.68
C ILE A 25 -7.61 6.76 -9.24
N ASP A 26 -7.40 7.50 -10.33
CA ASP A 26 -6.09 7.60 -10.97
C ASP A 26 -5.11 8.38 -10.07
N LYS A 27 -5.57 9.41 -9.37
CA LYS A 27 -4.76 10.17 -8.40
C LYS A 27 -4.43 9.35 -7.16
N ILE A 28 -5.38 8.56 -6.66
CA ILE A 28 -5.13 7.65 -5.53
C ILE A 28 -4.07 6.61 -5.92
N PHE A 29 -4.21 6.01 -7.11
CA PHE A 29 -3.23 5.05 -7.62
C PHE A 29 -1.84 5.67 -7.79
N ALA A 30 -1.76 6.87 -8.36
CA ALA A 30 -0.49 7.59 -8.52
C ALA A 30 0.19 7.86 -7.17
N ALA A 31 -0.57 8.30 -6.16
CA ALA A 31 -0.05 8.56 -4.81
C ALA A 31 0.47 7.28 -4.12
N ILE A 32 -0.22 6.15 -4.29
CA ILE A 32 0.23 4.85 -3.79
C ILE A 32 1.53 4.45 -4.49
N LYS A 33 1.61 4.57 -5.82
CA LYS A 33 2.82 4.24 -6.59
C LYS A 33 4.02 5.10 -6.23
N GLU A 34 3.83 6.38 -5.94
CA GLU A 34 4.89 7.26 -5.44
C GLU A 34 5.37 6.80 -4.05
N SER A 35 4.43 6.45 -3.17
CA SER A 35 4.75 5.96 -1.83
C SER A 35 5.48 4.62 -1.86
N GLU A 36 5.12 3.71 -2.78
CA GLU A 36 5.86 2.46 -3.02
C GLU A 36 7.30 2.72 -3.47
N LYS A 37 7.55 3.71 -4.34
CA LYS A 37 8.92 4.07 -4.74
C LYS A 37 9.73 4.60 -3.57
N LYS A 38 9.11 5.42 -2.72
CA LYS A 38 9.78 6.07 -1.58
C LYS A 38 10.09 5.09 -0.44
N TYR A 39 9.17 4.18 -0.13
CA TYR A 39 9.26 3.31 1.04
C TYR A 39 9.56 1.84 0.70
N GLY A 40 9.45 1.47 -0.58
CA GLY A 40 9.61 0.09 -1.04
C GLY A 40 8.57 -0.83 -0.41
N GLY A 41 9.01 -2.01 0.05
CA GLY A 41 8.15 -2.95 0.77
C GLY A 41 7.56 -2.36 2.06
N ARG A 42 8.25 -1.40 2.70
CA ARG A 42 7.90 -0.85 4.03
C ARG A 42 6.71 0.11 4.02
N LEU A 43 6.02 0.26 2.89
CA LEU A 43 4.82 1.10 2.82
C LEU A 43 3.72 0.60 3.76
N VAL A 44 3.70 -0.70 4.05
CA VAL A 44 2.83 -1.32 5.03
C VAL A 44 3.67 -1.98 6.12
N ASN A 45 3.24 -1.84 7.38
CA ASN A 45 3.83 -2.56 8.51
C ASN A 45 3.38 -4.03 8.44
N ARG A 46 4.03 -4.80 7.57
CA ARG A 46 3.93 -6.26 7.52
C ARG A 46 5.30 -6.82 7.82
N ASP A 47 5.35 -7.91 8.58
CA ASP A 47 6.59 -8.66 8.75
C ASP A 47 7.07 -9.11 7.36
N HIS A 48 8.09 -8.42 6.85
CA HIS A 48 8.73 -8.78 5.60
C HIS A 48 9.57 -10.03 5.83
N HIS A 49 8.94 -11.21 5.84
CA HIS A 49 9.68 -12.44 5.62
C HIS A 49 10.19 -12.39 4.18
N SER A 50 11.37 -11.81 3.97
CA SER A 50 12.05 -11.80 2.68
C SER A 50 12.62 -13.20 2.45
N PRO A 51 12.09 -14.05 1.54
CA PRO A 51 12.92 -15.10 0.99
C PRO A 51 13.99 -14.36 0.19
N MET A 52 15.18 -14.32 0.77
CA MET A 52 16.39 -13.83 0.13
C MET A 52 16.43 -14.35 -1.31
N ARG A 53 16.37 -13.45 -2.30
CA ARG A 53 16.67 -13.78 -3.70
C ARG A 53 18.13 -14.23 -3.76
N SER A 54 18.39 -15.51 -3.57
CA SER A 54 19.68 -16.13 -3.88
C SER A 54 19.79 -16.32 -5.40
N CYS A 55 19.92 -15.21 -6.12
CA CYS A 55 20.48 -15.22 -7.47
C CYS A 55 21.75 -14.37 -7.42
N LEU A 56 22.77 -14.89 -6.73
CA LEU A 56 24.13 -14.40 -6.82
C LEU A 56 24.81 -15.13 -7.98
N ARG A 57 24.88 -14.41 -9.10
CA ARG A 57 26.05 -14.23 -9.98
C ARG A 57 26.87 -15.49 -10.31
N GLY A 58 26.86 -15.86 -11.59
CA GLY A 58 27.86 -16.75 -12.14
C GLY A 58 29.26 -16.17 -11.99
N ASN A 59 30.24 -17.06 -11.85
CA ASN A 59 31.61 -16.80 -12.23
C ASN A 59 31.95 -17.82 -13.33
N GLY A 60 32.25 -17.30 -14.52
CA GLY A 60 33.01 -18.05 -15.51
C GLY A 60 34.48 -18.01 -15.16
N THR A 61 35.11 -19.18 -15.23
CA THR A 61 36.39 -19.51 -15.88
C THR A 61 36.47 -21.02 -15.94
#